data_AF-A0A1A0K6S9-F1
#
_entry.id   AF-A0A1A0K6S9-F1
#
_cell.length_a   1.000
_cell.length_b   1.000
_cell.length_c   1.000
_cell.angle_alpha   90.00
_cell.angle_beta   90.00
_cell.angle_gamma   90.00
#
_symmetry.space_group_name_H-M   'P 1'
#
loop_
_entity.id
_entity.type
_entity.pdbx_description
1 polymer ?
#
loop_
_entity_poly.entity_id
_entity_poly.type
_entity_poly.pdbx_seq_one_letter_code
_entity_poly.pdbx_strand_id
1 'polypeptide(L)'
;MAALHGWVCYCAPVHGADGRRLGSLDLSSAWDRTHPLAMATVQSLVTAIENRLRTLAPPATGLRLSCLGAARATRDGTPIRLRPRQIEILTLLALEPGGFTPERLHYAIYGDRPVVCRAPSRPTSHICAAPPTRPSPTASTG
;
A
#
# COMPACT_ATOMS: atom_id res chain seq x y z
N MET A 1 -2.01 -36.61 -32.07
CA MET A 1 -2.33 -35.79 -30.88
C MET A 1 -2.81 -36.76 -29.80
N ALA A 2 -1.91 -37.18 -28.91
CA ALA A 2 -2.24 -38.18 -27.89
C ALA A 2 -3.04 -37.49 -26.78
N ALA A 3 -4.34 -37.77 -26.70
CA ALA A 3 -5.15 -37.31 -25.59
C ALA A 3 -4.72 -38.03 -24.31
N LEU A 4 -4.59 -37.29 -23.21
CA LEU A 4 -4.25 -37.75 -21.86
C LEU A 4 -5.39 -38.58 -21.25
N HIS A 5 -5.85 -39.60 -21.95
CA HIS A 5 -6.82 -40.57 -21.45
C HIS A 5 -6.14 -41.37 -20.33
N GLY A 6 -6.47 -41.04 -19.08
CA GLY A 6 -5.91 -41.72 -17.91
C GLY A 6 -5.41 -40.81 -16.79
N TRP A 7 -5.59 -39.49 -16.87
CA TRP A 7 -5.23 -38.55 -15.80
C TRP A 7 -6.46 -37.85 -15.23
N VAL A 8 -6.42 -37.60 -13.91
CA VAL A 8 -7.34 -36.72 -13.17
C VAL A 8 -6.52 -35.61 -12.51
N CYS A 9 -7.13 -34.45 -12.37
CA CYS A 9 -6.53 -33.25 -11.81
C CYS A 9 -7.48 -32.67 -10.75
N TYR A 10 -6.91 -32.33 -9.58
CA TYR A 10 -7.59 -31.67 -8.48
C TYR A 10 -6.93 -30.31 -8.25
N CYS A 11 -7.69 -29.23 -8.41
CA CYS A 11 -7.14 -27.88 -8.37
C CYS A 11 -7.90 -27.01 -7.36
N ALA A 12 -7.17 -26.25 -6.55
CA ALA A 12 -7.75 -25.23 -5.68
C ALA A 12 -6.95 -23.91 -5.75
N PRO A 13 -7.63 -22.75 -5.72
CA PRO A 13 -6.96 -21.45 -5.75
C PRO A 13 -6.25 -21.16 -4.42
N VAL A 14 -5.11 -20.47 -4.50
CA VAL A 14 -4.37 -19.95 -3.34
C VAL A 14 -4.58 -18.43 -3.26
N HIS A 15 -4.99 -17.93 -2.09
CA HIS A 15 -5.23 -16.51 -1.85
C HIS A 15 -4.19 -15.89 -0.90
N GLY A 16 -3.91 -14.61 -1.11
CA GLY A 16 -3.13 -13.79 -0.19
C GLY A 16 -3.96 -13.33 1.00
N ALA A 17 -3.31 -12.73 2.00
CA ALA A 17 -3.98 -12.14 3.16
C ALA A 17 -4.94 -11.00 2.79
N ASP A 18 -4.74 -10.38 1.63
CA ASP A 18 -5.62 -9.36 1.03
C ASP A 18 -6.83 -9.96 0.30
N GLY A 19 -7.00 -11.28 0.30
CA GLY A 19 -8.04 -12.02 -0.41
C GLY A 19 -7.81 -12.12 -1.92
N ARG A 20 -6.70 -11.58 -2.44
CA ARG A 20 -6.38 -11.66 -3.88
C ARG A 20 -5.85 -13.06 -4.21
N ARG A 21 -6.29 -13.63 -5.33
CA ARG A 21 -5.72 -14.89 -5.84
C ARG A 21 -4.25 -14.68 -6.20
N LEU A 22 -3.37 -15.46 -5.58
CA LEU A 22 -1.93 -15.49 -5.87
C LEU A 22 -1.59 -16.55 -6.92
N GLY A 23 -2.37 -17.64 -6.96
CA GLY A 23 -2.17 -18.74 -7.90
C GLY A 23 -3.16 -19.87 -7.64
N SER A 24 -2.79 -21.08 -8.05
CA SER A 24 -3.54 -22.30 -7.80
C SER A 24 -2.60 -23.46 -7.49
N LEU A 25 -3.03 -24.36 -6.63
CA LEU A 25 -2.38 -25.64 -6.38
C LEU A 25 -3.05 -26.71 -7.24
N ASP A 26 -2.25 -27.47 -7.98
CA ASP A 26 -2.70 -28.62 -8.76
C ASP A 26 -2.13 -29.92 -8.21
N LEU A 27 -2.98 -30.93 -8.09
CA LEU A 27 -2.59 -32.31 -7.85
C LEU A 27 -3.12 -33.18 -8.99
N SER A 28 -2.20 -33.68 -9.80
CA SER A 28 -2.50 -34.60 -10.90
C SER A 28 -2.18 -36.05 -10.51
N SER A 29 -3.09 -36.98 -10.79
CA SER A 29 -2.90 -38.42 -10.58
C SER A 29 -3.48 -39.23 -11.73
N ALA A 30 -3.10 -40.51 -11.83
CA ALA A 30 -3.74 -41.41 -12.78
C ALA A 30 -5.22 -41.66 -12.39
N TRP A 31 -6.09 -41.89 -13.37
CA TRP A 31 -7.54 -42.08 -13.19
C TRP A 31 -7.87 -43.30 -12.34
N ASP A 32 -7.07 -44.36 -12.44
CA ASP A 32 -7.17 -45.57 -11.61
C ASP A 32 -6.78 -45.33 -10.14
N ARG A 33 -6.15 -44.18 -9.84
CA ARG A 33 -5.78 -43.74 -8.48
C ARG A 33 -6.65 -42.58 -7.97
N THR A 34 -7.84 -42.38 -8.54
CA THR A 34 -8.79 -41.40 -8.00
C THR A 34 -9.13 -41.73 -6.56
N HIS A 35 -9.00 -40.76 -5.66
CA HIS A 35 -9.34 -40.92 -4.25
C HIS A 35 -10.44 -39.93 -3.87
N PRO A 36 -11.54 -40.36 -3.19
CA PRO A 36 -12.60 -39.47 -2.72
C PRO A 36 -12.11 -38.29 -1.86
N LEU A 37 -10.94 -38.41 -1.23
CA LEU A 37 -10.36 -37.39 -0.36
C LEU A 37 -9.38 -36.46 -1.08
N ALA A 38 -9.04 -36.69 -2.36
CA ALA A 38 -8.00 -35.94 -3.05
C ALA A 38 -8.29 -34.43 -3.09
N MET A 39 -9.55 -34.03 -3.35
CA MET A 39 -9.93 -32.62 -3.31
C MET A 39 -9.82 -32.02 -1.89
N ALA A 40 -10.21 -32.78 -0.86
CA ALA A 40 -10.05 -32.35 0.53
C ALA A 40 -8.57 -32.18 0.89
N THR A 41 -7.71 -33.09 0.45
CA THR A 41 -6.25 -32.97 0.60
C THR A 41 -5.72 -31.70 -0.06
N VAL A 42 -6.10 -31.42 -1.31
CA VAL A 42 -5.70 -30.19 -2.01
C VAL A 42 -6.18 -28.95 -1.26
N GLN A 43 -7.42 -28.92 -0.76
CA GLN A 43 -7.94 -27.81 0.04
C GLN A 43 -7.19 -27.64 1.37
N SER A 44 -6.85 -28.73 2.06
CA SER A 44 -6.03 -28.68 3.28
C SER A 44 -4.62 -28.15 3.01
N LEU A 45 -3.99 -28.56 1.90
CA LEU A 45 -2.68 -28.05 1.49
C LEU A 45 -2.74 -26.57 1.14
N VAL A 46 -3.76 -26.11 0.40
CA VAL A 46 -4.00 -24.68 0.16
C VAL A 46 -4.13 -23.93 1.49
N THR A 47 -4.94 -24.43 2.43
CA THR A 47 -5.12 -23.80 3.75
C THR A 47 -3.79 -23.68 4.50
N ALA A 48 -2.95 -24.73 4.46
CA ALA A 48 -1.63 -24.72 5.07
C ALA A 48 -0.67 -23.71 4.40
N ILE A 49 -0.69 -23.62 3.07
CA ILE A 49 0.07 -22.63 2.30
C ILE A 49 -0.38 -21.21 2.68
N GLU A 50 -1.68 -20.93 2.67
CA GLU A 50 -2.23 -19.61 3.02
C GLU A 50 -1.90 -19.22 4.47
N ASN A 51 -1.94 -20.17 5.41
CA ASN A 51 -1.48 -19.97 6.78
C ASN A 51 0.00 -19.58 6.82
N ARG A 52 0.85 -20.30 6.09
CA ARG A 52 2.29 -20.00 6.05
C ARG A 52 2.55 -18.63 5.43
N LEU A 53 1.86 -18.29 4.35
CA LEU A 53 1.96 -16.97 3.71
C LEU A 53 1.58 -15.83 4.66
N ARG A 54 0.56 -16.01 5.51
CA ARG A 54 0.23 -15.03 6.56
C ARG A 54 1.35 -14.85 7.58
N THR A 55 2.05 -15.91 7.96
CA THR A 55 3.18 -15.81 8.93
C THR A 55 4.45 -15.20 8.34
N LEU A 56 4.66 -15.33 7.03
CA LEU A 56 5.83 -14.79 6.34
C LEU A 56 5.62 -13.34 5.89
N ALA A 57 4.36 -12.91 5.76
CA ALA A 57 4.06 -11.53 5.43
C ALA A 57 4.53 -10.62 6.58
N PRO A 58 5.37 -9.60 6.31
CA PRO A 58 5.67 -8.60 7.32
C PRO A 58 4.34 -7.96 7.77
N PRO A 59 4.22 -7.56 9.05
CA PRO A 59 3.05 -6.82 9.51
C PRO A 59 2.87 -5.64 8.57
N ALA A 60 1.67 -5.51 7.99
CA ALA A 60 1.36 -4.36 7.16
C ALA A 60 1.46 -3.13 8.05
N THR A 61 2.57 -2.40 7.97
CA THR A 61 2.82 -1.17 8.72
C THR A 61 2.81 0.00 7.75
N GLY A 62 2.19 1.09 8.18
CA GLY A 62 2.07 2.31 7.39
C GLY A 62 0.85 2.33 6.47
N LEU A 63 0.88 3.25 5.52
CA LEU A 63 -0.21 3.54 4.60
C LEU A 63 -0.02 2.80 3.28
N ARG A 64 -0.99 1.98 2.88
CA ARG A 64 -1.02 1.34 1.57
C ARG A 64 -2.13 1.91 0.72
N LEU A 65 -1.79 2.34 -0.50
CA LEU A 65 -2.73 2.87 -1.47
C LEU A 65 -2.79 1.95 -2.69
N SER A 66 -4.00 1.67 -3.15
CA SER A 66 -4.25 1.00 -4.43
C SER A 66 -5.07 1.95 -5.29
N CYS A 67 -4.43 2.53 -6.29
CA CYS A 67 -4.99 3.63 -7.08
C CYS A 67 -5.36 3.21 -8.51
N LEU A 68 -4.85 2.06 -8.96
CA LEU A 68 -5.19 1.49 -10.26
C LEU A 68 -6.49 0.68 -10.11
N GLY A 69 -7.60 1.24 -10.60
CA GLY A 69 -8.95 0.68 -10.44
C GLY A 69 -9.72 1.33 -9.27
N ALA A 70 -10.53 0.55 -8.56
CA ALA A 70 -11.26 1.04 -7.39
C ALA A 70 -10.28 1.48 -6.28
N ALA A 71 -10.25 2.78 -6.01
CA ALA A 71 -9.32 3.38 -5.08
C ALA A 71 -9.54 2.87 -3.65
N ARG A 72 -8.49 2.30 -3.05
CA ARG A 72 -8.52 1.72 -1.70
C ARG A 72 -7.32 2.17 -0.89
N ALA A 73 -7.55 2.41 0.39
CA ALA A 73 -6.51 2.77 1.34
C ALA A 73 -6.62 1.89 2.58
N THR A 74 -5.49 1.37 3.04
CA THR A 74 -5.37 0.71 4.34
C THR A 74 -4.27 1.35 5.16
N ARG A 75 -4.49 1.47 6.47
CA ARG A 75 -3.47 1.87 7.45
C ARG A 75 -3.28 0.72 8.41
N ASP A 76 -2.05 0.25 8.48
CA ASP A 76 -1.68 -0.90 9.32
C ASP A 76 -2.58 -2.13 9.05
N GLY A 77 -2.89 -2.37 7.76
CA GLY A 77 -3.81 -3.42 7.31
C GLY A 77 -5.31 -3.09 7.45
N THR A 78 -5.68 -2.06 8.22
CA THR A 78 -7.08 -1.68 8.45
C THR A 78 -7.60 -0.76 7.34
N PRO A 79 -8.75 -1.05 6.70
CA PRO A 79 -9.35 -0.15 5.71
C PRO A 79 -9.67 1.23 6.30
N ILE A 80 -9.24 2.28 5.60
CA ILE A 80 -9.57 3.66 5.98
C ILE A 80 -10.33 4.34 4.84
N ARG A 81 -11.32 5.15 5.19
CA ARG A 81 -12.08 5.94 4.21
C ARG A 81 -11.37 7.25 3.95
N LEU A 82 -10.87 7.41 2.74
CA LEU A 82 -10.29 8.66 2.25
C LEU A 82 -11.22 9.27 1.20
N ARG A 83 -11.29 10.61 1.17
CA ARG A 83 -11.95 11.32 0.07
C ARG A 83 -11.14 11.09 -1.22
N PRO A 84 -11.76 11.07 -2.41
CA PRO A 84 -11.04 10.90 -3.68
C PRO A 84 -9.82 11.82 -3.78
N ARG A 85 -10.00 13.05 -3.32
CA ARG A 85 -8.93 14.05 -3.25
C ARG A 85 -7.72 13.67 -2.39
N GLN A 86 -7.96 13.10 -1.22
CA GLN A 86 -6.85 12.68 -0.36
C GLN A 86 -6.07 11.55 -1.01
N ILE A 87 -6.75 10.67 -1.75
CA ILE A 87 -6.12 9.60 -2.51
C ILE A 87 -5.23 10.19 -3.62
N GLU A 88 -5.71 11.17 -4.38
CA GLU A 88 -4.91 11.87 -5.40
C GLU A 88 -3.63 12.49 -4.79
N ILE A 89 -3.77 13.27 -3.72
CA ILE A 89 -2.65 13.91 -3.02
C ILE A 89 -1.62 12.87 -2.59
N LEU A 90 -2.06 11.83 -1.89
CA LEU A 90 -1.17 10.81 -1.35
C LEU A 90 -0.54 9.96 -2.46
N THR A 91 -1.24 9.75 -3.58
CA THR A 91 -0.70 9.06 -4.75
C THR A 91 0.43 9.87 -5.40
N LEU A 92 0.24 11.18 -5.57
CA LEU A 92 1.27 12.05 -6.13
C LEU A 92 2.50 12.08 -5.21
N LEU A 93 2.30 12.27 -3.90
CA LEU A 93 3.39 12.25 -2.93
C LEU A 93 4.13 10.91 -2.90
N ALA A 94 3.44 9.79 -3.10
CA ALA A 94 4.07 8.47 -3.19
C ALA A 94 4.90 8.27 -4.48
N LEU A 95 4.53 8.95 -5.57
CA LEU A 95 5.24 8.87 -6.85
C LEU A 95 6.45 9.83 -6.94
N GLU A 96 6.51 10.85 -6.08
CA GLU A 96 7.60 11.82 -6.03
C GLU A 96 8.22 11.81 -4.62
N PRO A 97 9.22 10.93 -4.36
CA PRO A 97 9.88 10.83 -3.06
C PRO A 97 10.57 12.13 -2.62
N GLY A 98 10.94 13.00 -3.56
CA GLY A 98 11.48 14.33 -3.29
C GLY A 98 10.43 15.34 -2.80
N GLY A 99 9.15 14.96 -2.82
CA GLY A 99 8.03 15.79 -2.44
C GLY A 99 7.60 16.80 -3.51
N PHE A 100 6.52 17.53 -3.21
CA PHE A 100 6.01 18.60 -4.05
C PHE A 100 6.06 19.92 -3.29
N THR A 101 6.39 21.00 -4.00
CA THR A 101 6.05 22.34 -3.52
C THR A 101 4.52 22.53 -3.52
N PRO A 102 3.97 23.41 -2.67
CA PRO A 102 2.53 23.66 -2.66
C PRO A 102 1.94 24.01 -4.03
N GLU A 103 2.66 24.80 -4.83
CA GLU A 103 2.25 25.27 -6.15
C GLU A 103 2.26 24.12 -7.17
N ARG A 104 3.32 23.31 -7.17
CA ARG A 104 3.46 22.16 -8.08
C ARG A 104 2.45 21.07 -7.74
N LEU A 105 2.18 20.87 -6.44
CA LEU A 105 1.12 19.96 -5.99
C LEU A 105 -0.25 20.47 -6.43
N HIS A 106 -0.54 21.75 -6.21
CA HIS A 106 -1.80 22.37 -6.63
C HIS A 106 -2.01 22.19 -8.14
N TYR A 107 -1.00 22.51 -8.95
CA TYR A 107 -1.05 22.36 -10.40
C TYR A 107 -1.27 20.90 -10.82
N ALA A 108 -0.51 19.95 -10.26
CA ALA A 108 -0.63 18.52 -10.58
C ALA A 108 -2.04 17.96 -10.29
N ILE A 109 -2.75 18.62 -9.39
CA ILE A 109 -4.00 18.14 -8.82
C ILE A 109 -5.24 18.83 -9.44
N TYR A 110 -5.15 20.11 -9.79
CA TYR A 110 -6.26 20.90 -10.34
C TYR A 110 -6.06 21.26 -11.82
N GLY A 111 -4.86 21.09 -12.36
CA GLY A 111 -4.45 21.61 -13.67
C GLY A 111 -4.49 23.15 -13.71
N ASP A 112 -4.75 23.71 -14.88
CA ASP A 112 -4.90 25.17 -15.12
C ASP A 112 -6.24 25.75 -14.63
N ARG A 113 -7.04 24.98 -13.87
CA ARG A 113 -8.31 25.52 -13.36
C ARG A 113 -8.03 26.49 -12.21
N PRO A 114 -8.46 27.76 -12.30
CA PRO A 114 -8.34 28.69 -11.19
C PRO A 114 -9.25 28.21 -10.06
N VAL A 115 -8.65 27.63 -9.02
CA VAL A 115 -9.34 27.38 -7.76
C VAL A 115 -9.29 28.67 -6.98
N VAL A 116 -10.46 29.19 -6.62
CA VAL A 116 -10.52 30.34 -5.71
C VAL A 116 -9.84 29.92 -4.40
N CYS A 117 -8.63 30.42 -4.20
CA CYS A 117 -7.87 30.25 -2.98
C CYS A 117 -8.68 30.89 -1.84
N ARG A 118 -9.40 30.08 -1.06
CA ARG A 118 -9.89 30.54 0.24
C ARG A 118 -8.68 30.56 1.16
N ALA A 119 -8.12 31.75 1.34
CA ALA A 119 -6.91 31.98 2.12
C ALA A 119 -6.99 31.25 3.48
N PRO A 120 -5.99 30.42 3.84
CA PRO A 120 -5.85 29.98 5.21
C PRO A 120 -5.58 31.20 6.09
N SER A 121 -6.31 31.32 7.20
CA SER A 121 -6.06 32.32 8.23
C SER A 121 -4.62 32.17 8.74
N ARG A 122 -3.80 33.19 8.46
CA ARG A 122 -2.63 33.71 9.20
C ARG A 122 -1.82 32.70 10.04
N PRO A 123 -0.53 32.47 9.74
CA PRO A 123 0.33 31.70 10.62
C PRO A 123 0.60 32.50 11.92
N THR A 124 0.27 31.91 13.07
CA THR A 124 0.84 32.34 14.36
C THR A 124 2.24 31.76 14.48
N SER A 125 3.24 32.60 14.21
CA SER A 125 4.65 32.33 14.43
C SER A 125 4.93 32.19 15.93
N HIS A 126 5.02 30.96 16.42
CA HIS A 126 5.69 30.66 17.68
C HIS A 126 6.70 29.54 17.44
N ILE A 127 7.96 29.91 17.30
CA ILE A 127 9.06 29.05 17.71
C ILE A 127 10.10 29.90 18.41
N CYS A 128 10.41 29.47 19.62
CA CYS A 128 11.44 29.98 20.49
C CYS A 128 12.80 29.67 19.85
N ALA A 129 13.64 30.68 19.66
CA ALA A 129 15.05 30.51 19.37
C ALA A 129 15.84 31.24 20.46
N ALA A 130 16.68 30.47 21.15
CA ALA A 130 17.60 30.94 22.19
C ALA A 130 18.56 32.02 21.63
N PRO A 131 19.00 32.98 22.47
CA PRO A 131 19.88 34.05 22.03
C PRO A 131 21.30 33.53 21.78
N PRO A 132 21.94 33.88 20.65
CA PRO A 132 23.39 33.77 20.53
C PRO A 132 24.05 34.93 21.28
N THR A 133 24.82 34.61 22.32
CA THR A 133 25.80 35.54 22.92
C THR A 133 26.94 35.74 21.92
N ARG A 134 27.11 36.97 21.44
CA ARG A 134 28.32 37.42 20.72
C ARG A 134 29.18 38.31 21.63
N PRO A 135 30.50 38.38 21.36
CA PRO A 135 31.50 38.89 22.28
C PRO A 135 31.64 40.42 22.25
N SER A 136 32.31 40.92 23.29
CA SER A 136 32.69 42.30 23.61
C SER A 136 33.35 43.08 22.46
N PRO A 137 33.30 44.42 22.56
CA PRO A 137 34.42 45.26 22.15
C PRO A 137 34.94 46.15 23.30
N THR A 138 36.27 46.14 23.42
CA THR A 138 37.11 47.11 24.15
C THR A 138 37.09 48.49 23.51
N ALA A 139 37.07 49.55 24.33
CA ALA A 139 37.73 50.88 24.17
C ALA A 139 36.95 51.91 25.00
N SER A 140 37.42 52.31 26.19
CA SER A 140 38.25 53.51 26.43
C SER A 140 37.60 54.83 26.03
N THR A 141 37.30 55.70 27.02
CA THR A 141 37.66 57.14 27.09
C THR A 141 36.97 57.75 28.31
N GLY A 142 37.73 58.43 29.16
CA GLY A 142 37.24 59.34 30.21
C GLY A 142 37.67 58.96 31.62
#